data_AF-A0A924UDN7-F1
#
_entry.id   AF-A0A924UDN7-F1
#
_cell.length_a   1.000
_cell.length_b   1.000
_cell.length_c   1.000
_cell.angle_alpha   90.00
_cell.angle_beta   90.00
_cell.angle_gamma   90.00
#
_symmetry.space_group_name_H-M   'P 1'
#
loop_
_entity.id
_entity.type
_entity.pdbx_description
1 polymer ?
#
loop_
_entity_poly.entity_id
_entity_poly.type
_entity_poly.pdbx_seq_one_letter_code
_entity_poly.pdbx_strand_id
1 'polypeptide(L)'
;MMAEVNPALRVLLTVSPVPLTATATRDHVLVATTYSKSVLRAVAGDVAASHAQVDYFPSYEIITAPPYAGQFFAENKRTVLGEGVAHVMTQFFKGQAGKYGATVPEPATAAPVERRGKKAEQVVEDLVCEEAILAAFGPRV
;
A
#
# COMPACT_ATOMS: atom_id res chain seq x y z
N MET A 1 18.35 -4.39 14.40
CA MET A 1 17.07 -4.03 13.71
C MET A 1 17.26 -2.68 12.98
N MET A 2 16.62 -2.39 11.84
CA MET A 2 17.03 -1.37 10.83
C MET A 2 17.67 -0.05 11.34
N ALA A 3 17.20 0.53 12.45
CA ALA A 3 17.76 1.73 13.06
C ALA A 3 19.20 1.56 13.61
N GLU A 4 19.58 0.36 14.05
CA GLU A 4 20.96 0.05 14.46
C GLU A 4 21.92 0.07 13.29
N VAL A 5 21.43 -0.23 12.08
CA VAL A 5 22.22 -0.19 10.84
C VAL A 5 22.27 1.23 10.28
N ASN A 6 21.15 1.96 10.35
CA ASN A 6 21.07 3.35 9.92
C ASN A 6 20.21 4.19 10.89
N PRO A 7 20.84 4.89 11.84
CA PRO A 7 20.13 5.76 12.78
C PRO A 7 19.45 6.97 12.13
N ALA A 8 19.86 7.35 10.91
CA ALA A 8 19.26 8.44 10.15
C ALA A 8 18.10 7.99 9.24
N LEU A 9 17.72 6.70 9.30
CA LEU A 9 16.63 6.15 8.50
C LEU A 9 15.30 6.84 8.85
N ARG A 10 14.64 7.35 7.83
CA ARG A 10 13.26 7.85 7.92
C ARG A 10 12.33 6.84 7.27
N VAL A 11 11.21 6.56 7.93
CA VAL A 11 10.25 5.53 7.48
C VAL A 11 8.97 6.21 7.04
N LEU A 12 8.45 5.82 5.89
CA LEU A 12 7.13 6.22 5.44
C LEU A 12 6.22 4.99 5.43
N LEU A 13 5.15 5.04 6.22
CA LEU A 13 4.12 4.01 6.26
C LEU A 13 2.95 4.39 5.36
N THR A 14 2.34 3.38 4.77
CA THR A 14 1.04 3.51 4.12
C THR A 14 0.29 2.18 4.19
N VAL A 15 -1.03 2.23 4.13
CA VAL A 15 -1.87 1.04 3.97
C VAL A 15 -2.24 0.89 2.49
N SER A 16 -2.11 -0.33 1.97
CA SER A 16 -2.53 -0.63 0.61
C SER A 16 -4.07 -0.66 0.50
N PRO A 17 -4.67 -0.01 -0.51
CA PRO A 17 -6.12 -0.03 -0.76
C PRO A 17 -6.64 -1.35 -1.33
N VAL A 18 -5.75 -2.26 -1.74
CA VAL A 18 -6.15 -3.52 -2.39
C VAL A 18 -6.81 -4.45 -1.36
N PRO A 19 -8.09 -4.82 -1.52
CA PRO A 19 -8.77 -5.79 -0.66
C PRO A 19 -8.20 -7.21 -0.84
N LEU A 20 -8.39 -8.08 0.15
CA LEU A 20 -7.94 -9.47 0.09
C LEU A 20 -8.73 -10.28 -0.94
N THR A 21 -8.08 -11.24 -1.61
CA THR A 21 -8.77 -12.24 -2.48
C THR A 21 -9.56 -13.25 -1.68
N ALA A 22 -8.90 -13.78 -0.65
CA ALA A 22 -9.34 -14.87 0.19
C ALA A 22 -8.88 -14.57 1.61
N THR A 23 -9.40 -15.32 2.57
CA THR A 23 -8.96 -15.23 3.98
C THR A 23 -8.66 -16.62 4.50
N ALA A 24 -7.62 -16.72 5.32
CA ALA A 24 -7.27 -17.93 6.06
C ALA A 24 -8.11 -18.10 7.35
N THR A 25 -9.04 -17.18 7.60
CA THR A 25 -10.02 -17.26 8.69
C THR A 25 -11.34 -17.85 8.19
N ARG A 26 -12.27 -18.11 9.11
CA ARG A 26 -13.65 -18.50 8.75
C ARG A 26 -14.55 -17.30 8.43
N ASP A 27 -14.02 -16.08 8.52
CA ASP A 27 -14.81 -14.88 8.27
C ASP A 27 -15.02 -14.68 6.79
N HIS A 28 -16.07 -13.94 6.43
CA HIS A 28 -16.25 -13.50 5.05
C HIS A 28 -15.08 -12.59 4.64
N VAL A 29 -14.61 -12.70 3.39
CA VAL A 29 -13.44 -11.94 2.88
C VAL A 29 -13.57 -10.42 3.06
N LEU A 30 -14.81 -9.90 2.99
CA LEU A 30 -15.08 -8.49 3.27
C LEU A 30 -14.78 -8.13 4.73
N VAL A 31 -15.23 -8.94 5.69
CA VAL A 31 -14.99 -8.73 7.12
C VAL A 31 -13.50 -8.85 7.43
N ALA A 32 -12.85 -9.87 6.90
CA ALA A 32 -11.41 -10.08 7.07
C ALA A 32 -10.57 -8.93 6.47
N THR A 33 -10.97 -8.43 5.30
CA THR A 33 -10.33 -7.27 4.66
C THR A 33 -10.51 -6.02 5.52
N THR A 34 -11.75 -5.71 5.91
CA THR A 34 -12.05 -4.54 6.75
C THR A 34 -11.24 -4.58 8.03
N TYR A 35 -11.29 -5.70 8.76
CA TYR A 35 -10.52 -5.87 9.99
C TYR A 35 -9.01 -5.65 9.77
N SER A 36 -8.42 -6.37 8.81
CA SER A 36 -6.97 -6.31 8.55
C SER A 36 -6.51 -4.90 8.18
N LYS A 37 -7.24 -4.21 7.30
CA LYS A 37 -6.89 -2.85 6.87
C LYS A 37 -7.13 -1.83 7.98
N SER A 38 -8.20 -1.97 8.76
CA SER A 38 -8.47 -1.09 9.91
C SER A 38 -7.41 -1.22 10.99
N VAL A 39 -6.98 -2.44 11.33
CA VAL A 39 -5.90 -2.67 12.31
C VAL A 39 -4.59 -2.08 11.81
N LEU A 40 -4.19 -2.38 10.56
CA LEU A 40 -2.98 -1.82 9.97
C LEU A 40 -3.02 -0.29 9.95
N ARG A 41 -4.18 0.30 9.64
CA ARG A 41 -4.34 1.75 9.60
C ARG A 41 -4.22 2.38 10.98
N ALA A 42 -4.85 1.78 11.99
CA ALA A 42 -4.77 2.26 13.37
C ALA A 42 -3.32 2.26 13.85
N VAL A 43 -2.61 1.14 13.67
CA VAL A 43 -1.19 0.99 14.05
C VAL A 43 -0.31 1.98 13.28
N ALA A 44 -0.48 2.12 11.97
CA ALA A 44 0.33 3.04 11.17
C ALA A 44 0.17 4.50 11.64
N GLY A 45 -1.05 4.90 12.02
CA GLY A 45 -1.32 6.21 12.58
C GLY A 45 -0.69 6.43 13.94
N ASP A 46 -0.85 5.46 14.83
CA ASP A 46 -0.30 5.50 16.18
C ASP A 46 1.24 5.54 16.19
N VAL A 47 1.87 4.72 15.35
CA VAL A 47 3.33 4.69 15.20
C VAL A 47 3.85 6.02 14.65
N ALA A 48 3.21 6.59 13.62
CA ALA A 48 3.60 7.88 13.04
C ALA A 48 3.41 9.04 14.03
N ALA A 49 2.39 8.99 14.89
CA ALA A 49 2.18 9.99 15.95
C ALA A 49 3.23 9.88 17.06
N SER A 50 3.69 8.66 17.36
CA SER A 50 4.59 8.38 18.48
C SER A 50 6.08 8.49 18.13
N HIS A 51 6.45 8.44 16.84
CA HIS A 51 7.85 8.40 16.41
C HIS A 51 8.14 9.47 15.34
N ALA A 52 8.95 10.46 15.69
CA ALA A 52 9.26 11.60 14.81
C ALA A 52 9.91 11.23 13.46
N GLN A 53 10.58 10.07 13.38
CA GLN A 53 11.21 9.56 12.17
C GLN A 53 10.27 8.76 11.25
N VAL A 54 9.04 8.53 11.69
CA VAL A 54 8.02 7.79 10.95
C VAL A 54 6.94 8.76 10.49
N ASP A 55 6.60 8.70 9.21
CA ASP A 55 5.46 9.43 8.66
C ASP A 55 4.43 8.48 8.05
N TYR A 56 3.20 8.95 7.85
CA TYR A 56 2.13 8.21 7.19
C TYR A 56 1.66 8.95 5.94
N PHE A 57 1.60 8.24 4.81
CA PHE A 57 0.99 8.75 3.58
C PHE A 57 -0.38 8.08 3.33
N PRO A 58 -1.46 8.85 3.09
CA PRO A 58 -2.82 8.32 3.06
C PRO A 58 -3.23 7.72 1.70
N SER A 59 -2.46 6.78 1.12
CA SER A 59 -2.87 6.17 -0.16
C SER A 59 -4.12 5.29 -0.04
N TYR A 60 -4.33 4.66 1.12
CA TYR A 60 -5.54 3.88 1.40
C TYR A 60 -6.79 4.75 1.30
N GLU A 61 -6.78 5.88 1.99
CA GLU A 61 -7.92 6.79 2.06
C GLU A 61 -8.21 7.48 0.73
N ILE A 62 -7.17 7.88 -0.02
CA ILE A 62 -7.33 8.48 -1.35
C ILE A 62 -8.07 7.53 -2.31
N ILE A 63 -7.86 6.22 -2.18
CA ILE A 63 -8.51 5.25 -3.07
C ILE A 63 -9.88 4.80 -2.54
N THR A 64 -10.04 4.67 -1.22
CA THR A 64 -11.20 4.00 -0.61
C THR A 64 -12.25 4.93 -0.01
N ALA A 65 -11.94 6.21 0.22
CA ALA A 65 -12.84 7.09 0.96
C ALA A 65 -14.13 7.43 0.15
N PRO A 66 -15.26 7.67 0.85
CA PRO A 66 -16.54 7.99 0.20
C PRO A 66 -16.51 9.12 -0.85
N PRO A 67 -15.73 10.22 -0.70
CA PRO A 67 -15.67 11.27 -1.70
C PRO A 67 -15.19 10.81 -3.08
N TYR A 68 -14.44 9.70 -3.14
CA TYR A 68 -13.93 9.16 -4.40
C TYR A 68 -14.88 8.14 -5.03
N ALA A 69 -15.97 7.75 -4.33
CA ALA A 69 -17.03 6.88 -4.83
C ALA A 69 -16.55 5.58 -5.51
N GLY A 70 -15.39 5.05 -5.08
CA GLY A 70 -14.78 3.85 -5.68
C GLY A 70 -14.36 4.01 -7.14
N GLN A 71 -14.26 5.24 -7.66
CA GLN A 71 -13.97 5.53 -9.07
C GLN A 71 -12.62 4.96 -9.54
N PHE A 72 -11.68 4.79 -8.61
CA PHE A 72 -10.34 4.31 -8.92
C PHE A 72 -10.20 2.79 -8.95
N PHE A 73 -11.29 2.05 -8.70
CA PHE A 73 -11.29 0.59 -8.85
C PHE A 73 -11.82 0.17 -10.21
N ALA A 74 -11.19 -0.85 -10.79
CA ALA A 74 -11.70 -1.55 -11.96
C ALA A 74 -13.03 -2.25 -11.65
N GLU A 75 -13.65 -2.85 -12.67
CA GLU A 75 -14.95 -3.55 -12.53
C GLU A 75 -14.93 -4.63 -11.45
N ASN A 76 -13.80 -5.31 -11.25
CA ASN A 76 -13.61 -6.32 -10.20
C ASN A 76 -13.56 -5.75 -8.77
N LYS A 77 -13.71 -4.43 -8.60
CA LYS A 77 -13.73 -3.69 -7.32
C LYS A 77 -12.49 -3.91 -6.45
N ARG A 78 -11.36 -4.27 -7.09
CA ARG A 78 -10.12 -4.59 -6.41
C ARG A 78 -8.89 -4.00 -7.06
N THR A 79 -8.77 -4.16 -8.38
CA THR A 79 -7.63 -3.62 -9.12
C THR A 79 -7.73 -2.10 -9.12
N VAL A 80 -6.69 -1.43 -8.64
CA VAL A 80 -6.61 0.03 -8.75
C VAL A 80 -6.25 0.38 -10.19
N LEU A 81 -7.06 1.24 -10.81
CA LEU A 81 -6.83 1.74 -12.16
C LEU A 81 -5.56 2.59 -12.22
N GLY A 82 -4.91 2.61 -13.38
CA GLY A 82 -3.69 3.41 -13.58
C GLY A 82 -3.89 4.90 -13.29
N GLU A 83 -5.06 5.44 -13.59
CA GLU A 83 -5.46 6.82 -13.22
C GLU A 83 -5.52 7.04 -11.72
N GLY A 84 -5.98 6.06 -10.95
CA GLY A 84 -6.00 6.10 -9.48
C GLY A 84 -4.58 6.10 -8.91
N VAL A 85 -3.71 5.25 -9.46
CA VAL A 85 -2.27 5.24 -9.10
C VAL A 85 -1.64 6.60 -9.42
N ALA A 86 -1.88 7.14 -10.61
CA ALA A 86 -1.35 8.45 -11.01
C ALA A 86 -1.85 9.58 -10.10
N HIS A 87 -3.13 9.55 -9.70
CA HIS A 87 -3.70 10.50 -8.77
C HIS A 87 -3.01 10.43 -7.40
N VAL A 88 -2.87 9.22 -6.84
CA VAL A 88 -2.17 8.98 -5.56
C VAL A 88 -0.73 9.51 -5.62
N MET A 89 0.01 9.19 -6.69
CA MET A 89 1.40 9.65 -6.84
C MET A 89 1.49 11.18 -6.99
N THR A 90 0.52 11.81 -7.65
CA THR A 90 0.44 13.28 -7.73
C THR A 90 0.28 13.89 -6.34
N GLN A 91 -0.60 13.33 -5.50
CA GLN A 91 -0.77 13.80 -4.11
C GLN A 91 0.47 13.49 -3.26
N PHE A 92 1.13 12.36 -3.49
CA PHE A 92 2.36 12.00 -2.79
C PHE A 92 3.45 13.05 -2.99
N PHE A 93 3.80 13.37 -4.24
CA PHE A 93 4.87 14.32 -4.51
C PHE A 93 4.50 15.75 -4.07
N LYS A 94 3.24 16.15 -4.24
CA LYS A 94 2.75 17.45 -3.72
C LYS A 94 2.84 17.52 -2.20
N GLY A 95 2.40 16.47 -1.49
CA GLY A 95 2.44 16.38 -0.03
C GLY A 95 3.87 16.35 0.51
N GLN A 96 4.76 15.58 -0.12
CA GLN A 96 6.19 15.54 0.23
C GLN A 96 6.84 16.91 0.06
N ALA A 97 6.67 17.56 -1.10
CA ALA A 97 7.23 18.88 -1.34
C ALA A 97 6.66 19.94 -0.38
N GLY A 98 5.37 19.86 -0.06
CA GLY A 98 4.72 20.77 0.89
C GLY A 98 5.17 20.56 2.34
N LYS A 99 5.41 19.32 2.77
CA LYS A 99 5.77 18.99 4.16
C LYS A 99 7.26 19.08 4.45
N TYR A 100 8.11 18.73 3.49
CA TYR A 100 9.56 18.62 3.68
C TYR A 100 10.38 19.58 2.81
N GLY A 101 9.72 20.41 2.01
CA GLY A 101 10.35 21.26 1.01
C GLY A 101 10.61 20.52 -0.30
N ALA A 102 10.78 21.28 -1.38
CA ALA A 102 11.15 20.75 -2.68
C ALA A 102 12.62 20.33 -2.66
N THR A 103 12.91 19.11 -2.20
CA THR A 103 14.19 18.48 -2.48
C THR A 103 14.17 18.01 -3.93
N VAL A 104 14.88 18.73 -4.81
CA VAL A 104 15.31 18.14 -6.08
C VAL A 104 16.23 16.99 -5.70
N PRO A 105 15.90 15.73 -6.02
CA PRO A 105 16.90 14.68 -5.90
C PRO A 105 18.00 15.07 -6.89
N GLU A 106 19.20 15.36 -6.39
CA GLU A 106 20.38 15.16 -7.23
C GLU A 106 20.29 13.69 -7.68
N PRO A 107 20.25 13.40 -8.99
CA PRO A 107 19.99 12.06 -9.44
C PRO A 107 21.14 11.20 -8.95
N ALA A 108 20.89 10.43 -7.89
CA ALA A 108 21.65 9.22 -7.66
C ALA A 108 21.57 8.45 -8.97
N THR A 109 22.71 8.15 -9.55
CA THR A 109 22.88 7.31 -10.74
C THR A 109 22.31 5.92 -10.43
N ALA A 110 20.98 5.83 -10.41
CA ALA A 110 20.26 4.59 -10.29
C ALA A 110 20.38 3.92 -11.66
N ALA A 111 20.95 2.72 -11.66
CA ALA A 111 20.91 1.84 -12.82
C ALA A 111 19.46 1.72 -13.33
N PRO A 112 19.23 1.49 -14.64
CA PRO A 112 17.90 1.44 -15.21
C PRO A 112 17.05 0.39 -14.48
N VAL A 113 16.08 0.83 -13.68
CA VAL A 113 15.02 -0.06 -13.20
C VAL A 113 14.01 -0.12 -14.35
N GLU A 114 14.05 -1.21 -15.13
CA GLU A 114 13.04 -1.47 -16.14
C GLU A 114 11.65 -1.37 -15.50
N ARG A 115 10.82 -0.44 -15.99
CA ARG A 115 9.41 -0.39 -15.64
C ARG A 115 8.69 -1.55 -16.30
N ARG A 116 8.74 -2.72 -15.68
CA ARG A 116 7.90 -3.86 -16.02
C ARG A 116 6.47 -3.55 -15.60
N GLY A 117 5.68 -2.96 -16.50
CA GLY A 117 4.23 -2.96 -16.34
C GLY A 117 3.76 -4.41 -16.18
N LYS A 118 3.00 -4.72 -15.13
CA LYS A 118 2.53 -6.08 -14.90
C LYS A 118 1.60 -6.49 -16.06
N LYS A 119 1.99 -7.51 -16.82
CA LYS A 119 1.12 -8.13 -17.83
C LYS A 119 -0.09 -8.78 -17.14
N ALA A 120 -1.21 -8.96 -17.86
CA ALA A 120 -2.40 -9.62 -17.32
C ALA A 120 -2.09 -10.98 -16.65
N GLU A 121 -1.16 -11.76 -17.21
CA GLU A 121 -0.66 -13.01 -16.63
C GLU A 121 0.01 -12.82 -15.26
N GLN A 122 0.69 -11.71 -15.02
CA GLN A 122 1.32 -11.41 -13.72
C GLN A 122 0.30 -11.00 -12.65
N VAL A 123 -0.86 -10.47 -13.04
CA VAL A 123 -1.97 -10.23 -12.11
C VAL A 123 -2.60 -11.56 -11.69
N VAL A 124 -2.76 -12.50 -12.63
CA VAL A 124 -3.24 -13.86 -12.33
C VAL A 124 -2.22 -14.60 -11.46
N GLU A 125 -0.93 -14.46 -11.74
CA GLU A 125 0.14 -15.07 -10.94
C GLU A 125 0.25 -14.48 -9.52
N ASP A 126 0.07 -13.16 -9.36
CA ASP A 126 -0.02 -12.52 -8.03
C ASP A 126 -1.25 -13.02 -7.24
N LEU A 127 -2.39 -13.25 -7.90
CA LEU A 127 -3.60 -13.82 -7.29
C LEU A 127 -3.34 -15.25 -6.77
N VAL A 128 -2.66 -16.06 -7.58
CA VAL A 128 -2.24 -17.41 -7.20
C VAL A 128 -1.22 -17.37 -6.05
N CYS A 129 -0.32 -16.38 -6.04
CA CYS A 129 0.64 -16.18 -4.94
C CYS A 129 -0.04 -15.80 -3.62
N GLU A 130 -1.03 -14.91 -3.63
CA GLU A 130 -1.79 -14.57 -2.42
C GLU A 130 -2.54 -15.79 -1.85
N GLU A 131 -3.14 -16.63 -2.70
CA GLU A 131 -3.78 -17.87 -2.26
C GLU A 131 -2.78 -18.88 -1.67
N ALA A 132 -1.60 -19.04 -2.31
CA ALA A 132 -0.56 -19.94 -1.82
C ALA A 132 0.01 -19.49 -0.46
N ILE A 133 0.18 -18.17 -0.26
CA ILE A 133 0.61 -17.60 1.02
C ILE A 133 -0.46 -17.83 2.10
N LEU A 134 -1.74 -17.58 1.79
CA LEU A 134 -2.84 -17.83 2.72
C LEU A 134 -2.97 -19.33 3.07
N ALA A 135 -2.73 -20.23 2.12
CA ALA A 135 -2.70 -21.67 2.36
C ALA A 135 -1.52 -22.09 3.26
N ALA A 136 -0.36 -21.45 3.14
CA ALA A 136 0.81 -21.74 3.97
C ALA A 136 0.62 -21.33 5.44
N PHE A 137 -0.21 -20.31 5.71
CA PHE A 137 -0.48 -19.78 7.06
C PHE A 137 -1.88 -20.11 7.60
N GLY A 138 -2.69 -20.84 6.83
CA GLY A 138 -4.01 -21.31 7.25
C GLY A 138 -3.93 -22.50 8.22
N PRO A 139 -4.98 -22.73 9.03
CA PRO A 139 -5.05 -23.93 9.87
C PRO A 139 -4.96 -25.18 9.00
N ARG A 140 -4.07 -26.12 9.36
CA ARG A 140 -4.05 -27.44 8.74
C ARG A 140 -5.34 -28.15 9.12
N VAL A 141 -6.15 -28.49 8.11
CA VAL A 141 -7.33 -29.35 8.27
C VAL A 141 -6.86 -30.79 8.45
#